data_AF-A0A497LFJ2-F1
#
_entry.id   AF-A0A497LFJ2-F1
#
_cell.length_a   1.000
_cell.length_b   1.000
_cell.length_c   1.000
_cell.angle_alpha   90.00
_cell.angle_beta   90.00
_cell.angle_gamma   90.00
#
_symmetry.space_group_name_H-M   'P 1'
#
loop_
_entity.id
_entity.type
_entity.pdbx_description
1 polymer ?
#
loop_
_entity_poly.entity_id
_entity_poly.type
_entity_poly.pdbx_seq_one_letter_code
_entity_poly.pdbx_strand_id
1 'polypeptide(L)'
;MAAKLIWAWCSIRAVEGCRVAGRPDDMLLVRDVMVSPVITVREDDTIADVAKVMDEHAIGSVIVVSSKGEPVGVITARDIVRKVVAKGKSPGEVKASEVMSSPPIEIEDDKDVREAARMMARLDVRRLVVKHKGKMVGIVTSKDLLSILPSLIDLVLEKAKAGLVGPPEEEREEVFLAGYCDVCGRWSTMLVEVDGQFMCEECRAELESEEA
;
A
#
# COMPACT_ATOMS: atom_id res chain seq x y z
N MET A 1 48.07 2.75 -0.90
CA MET A 1 47.62 3.74 0.11
C MET A 1 46.25 4.21 -0.33
N ALA A 2 45.15 4.23 0.41
CA ALA A 2 44.72 3.61 1.66
C ALA A 2 43.18 3.86 1.72
N ALA A 3 42.37 2.86 2.08
CA ALA A 3 41.03 2.97 2.69
C ALA A 3 40.51 1.53 2.94
N LYS A 4 40.68 0.93 4.14
CA LYS A 4 39.74 0.94 5.29
C LYS A 4 38.29 0.64 4.82
N LEU A 5 37.87 -0.63 4.70
CA LEU A 5 37.26 -1.48 5.76
C LEU A 5 36.23 -0.67 6.59
N ILE A 6 34.94 -1.03 6.68
CA ILE A 6 34.43 -2.26 7.31
C ILE A 6 33.04 -2.59 6.74
N TRP A 7 32.90 -3.79 6.20
CA TRP A 7 31.66 -4.54 6.12
C TRP A 7 31.50 -5.33 7.42
N ALA A 8 30.31 -5.27 8.04
CA ALA A 8 29.86 -6.22 9.06
C ALA A 8 28.36 -6.39 8.84
N TRP A 9 27.94 -7.30 7.95
CA TRP A 9 27.54 -8.66 8.31
C TRP A 9 26.64 -8.72 9.54
N CYS A 10 25.34 -8.79 9.22
CA CYS A 10 24.28 -9.44 9.96
C CYS A 10 24.81 -10.63 10.78
N SER A 11 24.93 -10.45 12.09
CA SER A 11 25.23 -11.53 13.04
C SER A 11 23.94 -11.90 13.75
N ILE A 12 23.29 -12.93 13.23
CA ILE A 12 22.34 -13.77 13.96
C ILE A 12 23.14 -14.44 15.09
N ARG A 13 23.08 -13.92 16.31
CA ARG A 13 23.39 -14.68 17.52
C ARG A 13 22.81 -14.05 18.78
N ALA A 14 21.91 -14.82 19.39
CA ALA A 14 21.51 -14.80 20.79
C ALA A 14 20.92 -13.49 21.33
N VAL A 15 19.61 -13.34 21.18
CA VAL A 15 18.79 -12.59 22.13
C VAL A 15 18.16 -13.57 23.13
N GLU A 16 19.00 -14.30 23.86
CA GLU A 16 18.56 -14.98 25.09
C GLU A 16 18.31 -13.89 26.13
N GLY A 17 17.04 -13.50 26.29
CA GLY A 17 16.64 -12.50 27.27
C GLY A 17 15.60 -11.49 26.82
N CYS A 18 15.16 -11.49 25.54
CA CYS A 18 13.99 -10.72 25.16
C CYS A 18 12.72 -11.48 25.57
N ARG A 19 12.38 -11.39 26.86
CA ARG A 19 11.05 -11.75 27.34
C ARG A 19 10.07 -10.84 26.61
N VAL A 20 9.35 -11.38 25.62
CA VAL A 20 8.17 -10.75 25.04
C VAL A 20 7.07 -10.80 26.09
N ALA A 21 7.22 -9.97 27.12
CA ALA A 21 6.22 -9.79 28.15
C ALA A 21 5.13 -8.90 27.55
N GLY A 22 4.00 -9.50 27.17
CA GLY A 22 2.81 -8.80 26.70
C GLY A 22 2.45 -7.67 27.68
N ARG A 23 2.41 -6.43 27.17
CA ARG A 23 2.01 -5.22 27.87
C ARG A 23 0.92 -4.48 27.09
N PRO A 24 0.08 -3.66 27.75
CA PRO A 24 -1.15 -3.10 27.15
C PRO A 24 -0.93 -1.93 26.18
N ASP A 25 0.30 -1.67 25.70
CA ASP A 25 0.57 -0.56 24.79
C ASP A 25 1.77 -0.88 23.89
N ASP A 26 1.52 -1.69 22.86
CA ASP A 26 2.44 -1.90 21.73
C ASP A 26 2.22 -0.77 20.72
N MET A 27 2.66 0.43 21.12
CA MET A 27 2.55 1.65 20.31
C MET A 27 3.77 1.75 19.42
N LEU A 28 3.66 1.20 18.21
CA LEU A 28 4.66 1.40 17.16
C LEU A 28 4.49 2.81 16.57
N LEU A 29 5.58 3.56 16.49
CA LEU A 29 5.54 4.95 16.06
C LEU A 29 5.92 5.10 14.59
N VAL A 30 5.47 6.19 13.97
CA VAL A 30 5.77 6.51 12.57
C VAL A 30 7.28 6.55 12.33
N ARG A 31 8.06 7.14 13.25
CA ARG A 31 9.53 7.17 13.14
C ARG A 31 10.19 5.79 13.08
N ASP A 32 9.55 4.75 13.60
CA ASP A 32 10.09 3.40 13.65
C ASP A 32 9.94 2.67 12.30
N VAL A 33 9.08 3.18 11.42
CA VAL A 33 8.70 2.54 10.14
C VAL A 33 8.96 3.43 8.92
N MET A 34 9.12 4.74 9.13
CA MET A 34 9.38 5.69 8.04
C MET A 34 10.69 5.40 7.30
N VAL A 35 10.73 5.79 6.03
CA VAL A 35 11.95 5.80 5.22
C VAL A 35 12.63 7.16 5.33
N SER A 36 13.93 7.13 5.62
CA SER A 36 14.81 8.31 5.71
C SER A 36 16.21 7.95 5.19
N PRO A 37 16.92 8.85 4.48
CA PRO A 37 16.51 10.21 4.09
C PRO A 37 15.47 10.21 2.96
N VAL A 38 14.71 11.30 2.85
CA VAL A 38 13.71 11.49 1.78
C VAL A 38 14.40 11.92 0.50
N ILE A 39 14.09 11.24 -0.61
CA ILE A 39 14.49 11.69 -1.94
C ILE A 39 13.56 12.83 -2.38
N THR A 40 14.17 13.98 -2.68
CA THR A 40 13.46 15.21 -3.01
C THR A 40 13.85 15.73 -4.39
N VAL A 41 12.95 16.53 -4.97
CA VAL A 41 13.14 17.30 -6.21
C VAL A 41 12.66 18.72 -5.97
N ARG A 42 13.10 19.68 -6.77
CA ARG A 42 12.67 21.06 -6.66
C ARG A 42 11.40 21.31 -7.46
N GLU A 43 10.63 22.32 -7.07
CA GLU A 43 9.40 22.72 -7.75
C GLU A 43 9.62 23.21 -9.21
N ASP A 44 10.84 23.64 -9.52
CA ASP A 44 11.31 24.10 -10.82
C ASP A 44 12.00 23.03 -11.68
N ASP A 45 12.15 21.80 -11.17
CA ASP A 45 12.68 20.68 -11.96
C ASP A 45 11.67 20.26 -13.03
N THR A 46 12.15 19.73 -14.15
CA THR A 46 11.28 19.21 -15.21
C THR A 46 10.77 17.82 -14.85
N ILE A 47 9.67 17.38 -15.47
CA ILE A 47 9.18 16.01 -15.26
C ILE A 47 10.17 14.96 -15.78
N ALA A 48 10.99 15.29 -16.78
CA ALA A 48 12.09 14.44 -17.21
C ALA A 48 13.13 14.24 -16.08
N ASP A 49 13.51 15.31 -15.38
CA ASP A 49 14.43 15.23 -14.23
C ASP A 49 13.82 14.41 -13.09
N VAL A 50 12.54 14.66 -12.79
CA VAL A 50 11.80 13.91 -11.77
C VAL A 50 11.76 12.41 -12.09
N ALA A 51 11.47 12.05 -13.35
CA ALA A 51 11.43 10.66 -13.79
C ALA A 51 12.81 10.00 -13.70
N LYS A 52 13.88 10.73 -14.02
CA LYS A 52 15.26 10.24 -13.87
C LYS A 52 15.61 9.96 -12.40
N VAL A 53 15.27 10.88 -11.50
CA VAL A 53 15.47 10.66 -10.05
C VAL A 53 14.69 9.45 -9.55
N MET A 54 13.45 9.25 -10.03
CA MET A 54 12.64 8.07 -9.71
C MET A 54 13.31 6.76 -10.16
N ASP A 55 13.84 6.73 -11.39
CA ASP A 55 14.52 5.56 -11.96
C ASP A 55 15.82 5.25 -11.23
N GLU A 56 16.67 6.26 -11.01
CA GLU A 56 17.97 6.12 -10.32
C GLU A 56 17.83 5.53 -8.90
N HIS A 57 16.76 5.86 -8.19
CA HIS A 57 16.51 5.41 -6.83
C HIS A 57 15.51 4.24 -6.75
N ALA A 58 15.00 3.76 -7.88
CA ALA A 58 13.95 2.74 -7.96
C ALA A 58 12.71 3.05 -7.07
N ILE A 59 12.25 4.32 -7.09
CA ILE A 59 11.14 4.81 -6.28
C ILE A 59 9.94 5.23 -7.14
N GLY A 60 8.72 5.00 -6.62
CA GLY A 60 7.47 5.38 -7.30
C GLY A 60 6.94 6.78 -6.99
N SER A 61 7.66 7.54 -6.16
CA SER A 61 7.31 8.93 -5.81
C SER A 61 8.45 9.71 -5.22
N VAL A 62 8.37 11.03 -5.37
CA VAL A 62 9.29 12.00 -4.80
C VAL A 62 8.53 13.11 -4.08
N ILE A 63 9.17 13.69 -3.07
CA ILE A 63 8.68 14.91 -2.41
C ILE A 63 9.24 16.12 -3.15
N VAL A 64 8.35 17.05 -3.50
CA VAL A 64 8.71 18.32 -4.11
C VAL A 64 8.97 19.33 -3.00
N VAL A 65 10.12 20.01 -3.06
CA VAL A 65 10.51 21.04 -2.09
C VAL A 65 10.60 22.42 -2.74
N SER A 66 10.30 23.45 -1.95
CA SER A 66 10.50 24.85 -2.36
C SER A 66 12.00 25.20 -2.37
N SER A 67 12.30 26.39 -2.88
CA SER A 67 13.64 27.01 -2.74
C SER A 67 14.17 27.09 -1.30
N LYS A 68 13.28 27.05 -0.28
CA LYS A 68 13.64 27.05 1.15
C LYS A 68 13.86 25.64 1.73
N GLY A 69 13.67 24.59 0.93
CA GLY A 69 13.75 23.19 1.38
C GLY A 69 12.51 22.70 2.12
N GLU A 70 11.41 23.44 2.07
CA GLU A 70 10.14 23.04 2.68
C GLU A 70 9.35 22.13 1.74
N PRO A 71 8.70 21.06 2.22
CA PRO A 71 7.89 20.19 1.37
C PRO A 71 6.64 20.94 0.88
N VAL A 72 6.50 21.08 -0.44
CA VAL A 72 5.39 21.80 -1.10
C VAL A 72 4.47 20.88 -1.90
N GLY A 73 4.90 19.66 -2.19
CA GLY A 73 4.02 18.69 -2.84
C GLY A 73 4.62 17.30 -2.98
N VAL A 74 3.86 16.43 -3.64
CA VAL A 74 4.27 15.06 -3.96
C VAL A 74 3.98 14.76 -5.43
N ILE A 75 4.91 14.09 -6.10
CA ILE A 75 4.71 13.55 -7.45
C ILE A 75 4.85 12.03 -7.40
N THR A 76 3.94 11.35 -8.09
CA THR A 76 3.94 9.90 -8.20
C THR A 76 4.09 9.49 -9.67
N ALA A 77 4.57 8.28 -9.93
CA ALA A 77 4.63 7.75 -11.31
C ALA A 77 3.25 7.83 -12.03
N ARG A 78 2.16 7.66 -11.28
CA ARG A 78 0.79 7.80 -11.80
C ARG A 78 0.47 9.24 -12.23
N ASP A 79 0.99 10.25 -11.54
CA ASP A 79 0.79 11.65 -11.92
C ASP A 79 1.51 11.97 -13.23
N ILE A 80 2.73 11.45 -13.42
CA ILE A 80 3.48 11.59 -14.68
C ILE A 80 2.67 11.00 -15.84
N VAL A 81 2.18 9.76 -15.67
CA VAL A 81 1.36 9.10 -16.69
C VAL A 81 0.08 9.89 -16.99
N ARG A 82 -0.69 10.27 -15.96
CA ARG A 82 -2.03 10.88 -16.15
C ARG A 82 -2.00 12.36 -16.53
N LYS A 83 -1.05 13.13 -16.00
CA LYS A 83 -1.03 14.60 -16.14
C LYS A 83 -0.08 15.08 -17.25
N VAL A 84 0.87 14.24 -17.69
CA VAL A 84 1.89 14.60 -18.68
C VAL A 84 1.75 13.74 -19.93
N VAL A 85 2.02 12.43 -19.80
CA VAL A 85 2.05 11.51 -20.95
C VAL A 85 0.69 11.39 -21.62
N ALA A 86 -0.36 11.11 -20.85
CA ALA A 86 -1.73 10.99 -21.37
C ALA A 86 -2.28 12.29 -21.97
N LYS A 87 -1.67 13.44 -21.65
CA LYS A 87 -2.03 14.74 -22.20
C LYS A 87 -1.15 15.19 -23.37
N GLY A 88 -0.20 14.35 -23.81
CA GLY A 88 0.73 14.67 -24.88
C GLY A 88 1.68 15.84 -24.56
N LYS A 89 1.91 16.15 -23.28
CA LYS A 89 2.83 17.22 -22.88
C LYS A 89 4.28 16.73 -22.94
N SER A 90 5.20 17.61 -23.29
CA SER A 90 6.64 17.32 -23.29
C SER A 90 7.19 17.25 -21.85
N PRO A 91 7.74 16.11 -21.39
CA PRO A 91 8.26 16.00 -20.03
C PRO A 91 9.42 16.95 -19.71
N GLY A 92 10.15 17.41 -20.73
CA GLY A 92 11.25 18.37 -20.57
C GLY A 92 10.82 19.83 -20.42
N GLU A 93 9.54 20.14 -20.65
CA GLU A 93 9.01 21.52 -20.56
C GLU A 93 8.10 21.70 -19.34
N VAL A 94 7.39 20.65 -18.94
CA VAL A 94 6.47 20.67 -17.79
C VAL A 94 7.27 20.66 -16.49
N LYS A 95 6.92 21.57 -15.57
CA LYS A 95 7.54 21.67 -14.25
C LYS A 95 6.90 20.76 -13.21
N ALA A 96 7.67 20.36 -12.21
CA ALA A 96 7.20 19.58 -11.08
C ALA A 96 6.00 20.24 -10.37
N SER A 97 6.07 21.56 -10.16
CA SER A 97 4.99 22.38 -9.58
C SER A 97 3.65 22.29 -10.32
N GLU A 98 3.65 22.04 -11.63
CA GLU A 98 2.42 21.91 -12.44
C GLU A 98 1.74 20.54 -12.30
N VAL A 99 2.49 19.54 -11.84
CA VAL A 99 2.07 18.13 -11.79
C VAL A 99 1.84 17.65 -10.36
N MET A 100 2.55 18.21 -9.39
CA MET A 100 2.48 17.79 -8.00
C MET A 100 1.08 17.94 -7.41
N SER A 101 0.78 17.08 -6.45
CA SER A 101 -0.35 17.30 -5.54
C SER A 101 0.15 18.13 -4.36
N SER A 102 -0.56 19.20 -4.02
CA SER A 102 -0.18 20.18 -3.01
C SER A 102 -1.40 20.62 -2.18
N PRO A 103 -1.24 20.88 -0.86
CA PRO A 103 -0.05 20.60 -0.05
C PRO A 103 0.15 19.09 0.17
N PRO A 104 1.36 18.63 0.51
CA PRO A 104 1.55 17.25 0.94
C PRO A 104 0.77 17.01 2.24
N ILE A 105 0.25 15.79 2.42
CA ILE A 105 -0.33 15.40 3.71
C ILE A 105 0.81 14.99 4.64
N GLU A 106 0.77 15.51 5.86
CA GLU A 106 1.86 15.43 6.83
C GLU A 106 1.43 14.72 8.11
N ILE A 107 2.40 14.11 8.80
CA ILE A 107 2.21 13.48 10.11
C ILE A 107 3.46 13.67 10.96
N GLU A 108 3.31 13.85 12.28
CA GLU A 108 4.45 13.90 13.19
C GLU A 108 5.04 12.50 13.42
N ASP A 109 6.35 12.45 13.64
CA ASP A 109 7.13 11.22 13.77
C ASP A 109 6.84 10.42 15.06
N ASP A 110 6.27 11.10 16.07
CA ASP A 110 5.85 10.54 17.35
C ASP A 110 4.40 10.02 17.36
N LYS A 111 3.72 10.03 16.21
CA LYS A 111 2.38 9.45 16.07
C LYS A 111 2.40 7.95 15.95
N ASP A 112 1.27 7.34 16.31
CA ASP A 112 1.01 5.91 16.15
C ASP A 112 0.88 5.54 14.67
N VAL A 113 1.46 4.41 14.25
CA VAL A 113 1.29 3.89 12.88
C VAL A 113 -0.17 3.64 12.49
N ARG A 114 -1.05 3.33 13.45
CA ARG A 114 -2.50 3.19 13.25
C ARG A 114 -3.14 4.53 12.88
N GLU A 115 -2.65 5.64 13.44
CA GLU A 115 -3.08 6.99 13.05
C GLU A 115 -2.68 7.27 11.60
N ALA A 116 -1.44 6.95 11.22
CA ALA A 116 -0.98 7.04 9.83
C ALA A 116 -1.87 6.22 8.88
N ALA A 117 -2.18 4.96 9.22
CA ALA A 117 -3.06 4.10 8.43
C ALA A 117 -4.47 4.69 8.27
N ARG A 118 -5.07 5.21 9.37
CA ARG A 118 -6.38 5.85 9.34
C ARG A 118 -6.38 7.12 8.50
N MET A 119 -5.34 7.94 8.58
CA MET A 119 -5.18 9.14 7.77
C MET A 119 -5.08 8.79 6.28
N MET A 120 -4.26 7.80 5.94
CA MET A 120 -4.14 7.28 4.57
C MET A 120 -5.50 6.82 4.02
N ALA A 121 -6.25 6.03 4.79
CA ALA A 121 -7.57 5.53 4.38
C ALA A 121 -8.61 6.66 4.24
N ARG A 122 -8.69 7.58 5.22
CA ARG A 122 -9.67 8.69 5.20
C ARG A 122 -9.44 9.69 4.09
N LEU A 123 -8.18 9.99 3.79
CA LEU A 123 -7.80 11.00 2.80
C LEU A 123 -7.54 10.41 1.41
N ASP A 124 -7.72 9.08 1.25
CA ASP A 124 -7.37 8.32 0.04
C ASP A 124 -5.95 8.61 -0.47
N VAL A 125 -4.99 8.69 0.47
CA VAL A 125 -3.57 8.89 0.17
C VAL A 125 -2.76 7.68 0.59
N ARG A 126 -1.74 7.34 -0.19
CA ARG A 126 -0.91 6.15 0.05
C ARG A 126 0.40 6.45 0.78
N ARG A 127 0.63 7.72 1.13
CA ARG A 127 1.88 8.21 1.71
C ARG A 127 1.66 9.50 2.47
N LEU A 128 2.44 9.68 3.52
CA LEU A 128 2.46 10.87 4.37
C LEU A 128 3.91 11.35 4.49
N VAL A 129 4.11 12.67 4.44
CA VAL A 129 5.39 13.29 4.77
C VAL A 129 5.53 13.30 6.29
N VAL A 130 6.66 12.80 6.79
CA VAL A 130 6.91 12.73 8.23
C VAL A 130 7.69 13.96 8.67
N LYS A 131 7.16 14.65 9.69
CA LYS A 131 7.78 15.80 10.34
C LYS A 131 8.26 15.47 11.74
N HIS A 132 9.35 16.12 12.15
CA HIS A 132 9.79 16.19 13.52
C HIS A 132 10.07 17.66 13.85
N LYS A 133 9.34 18.24 14.81
CA LYS A 133 9.49 19.64 15.22
C LYS A 133 9.42 20.61 14.04
N GLY A 134 8.46 20.37 13.14
CA GLY A 134 8.21 21.20 11.95
C GLY A 134 9.16 20.97 10.77
N LYS A 135 10.18 20.12 10.91
CA LYS A 135 11.11 19.78 9.80
C LYS A 135 10.73 18.43 9.20
N MET A 136 10.78 18.33 7.88
CA MET A 136 10.64 17.04 7.20
C MET A 136 11.83 16.13 7.54
N VAL A 137 11.54 14.92 8.01
CA VAL A 137 12.54 13.92 8.40
C VAL A 137 12.40 12.60 7.65
N GLY A 138 11.25 12.33 7.06
CA GLY A 138 10.97 11.04 6.43
C GLY A 138 9.72 11.05 5.56
N ILE A 139 9.46 9.89 4.96
CA ILE A 139 8.20 9.56 4.30
C ILE A 139 7.74 8.20 4.83
N VAL A 140 6.43 8.05 5.05
CA VAL A 140 5.83 6.75 5.37
C VAL A 140 4.77 6.44 4.32
N THR A 141 4.81 5.22 3.78
CA THR A 141 3.87 4.75 2.77
C THR A 141 3.04 3.58 3.30
N SER A 142 1.89 3.34 2.68
CA SER A 142 1.09 2.14 2.93
C SER A 142 1.90 0.84 2.75
N LYS A 143 2.88 0.81 1.84
CA LYS A 143 3.78 -0.35 1.69
C LYS A 143 4.65 -0.55 2.94
N ASP A 144 5.17 0.54 3.51
CA ASP A 144 5.98 0.47 4.73
C ASP A 144 5.11 -0.01 5.91
N LEU A 145 3.86 0.46 6.00
CA LEU A 145 2.89 -0.04 6.99
C LEU A 145 2.53 -1.51 6.79
N LEU A 146 2.46 -2.02 5.55
CA LEU A 146 2.21 -3.44 5.29
C LEU A 146 3.44 -4.31 5.60
N SER A 147 4.66 -3.76 5.47
CA SER A 147 5.91 -4.52 5.70
C SER A 147 6.11 -4.99 7.14
N ILE A 148 5.41 -4.36 8.09
CA ILE A 148 5.42 -4.70 9.53
C ILE A 148 4.28 -5.65 9.93
N LEU A 149 3.31 -5.91 9.04
CA LEU A 149 2.18 -6.82 9.25
C LEU A 149 2.38 -8.32 8.90
N PRO A 150 3.57 -8.88 8.55
CA PRO A 150 3.66 -10.30 8.18
C PRO A 150 3.05 -11.26 9.20
N SER A 151 3.07 -10.91 10.49
CA SER A 151 2.51 -11.72 11.58
C SER A 151 0.99 -11.58 11.80
N LEU A 152 0.32 -10.65 11.11
CA LEU A 152 -1.13 -10.43 11.24
C LEU A 152 -1.94 -11.00 10.08
N ILE A 153 -1.32 -11.37 8.97
CA ILE A 153 -2.02 -11.97 7.82
C ILE A 153 -2.72 -13.26 8.25
N ASP A 154 -2.05 -14.14 8.98
CA ASP A 154 -2.64 -15.38 9.49
C ASP A 154 -3.84 -15.07 10.41
N LEU A 155 -3.71 -14.08 11.29
CA LEU A 155 -4.81 -13.69 12.18
C LEU A 155 -6.00 -13.10 11.42
N VAL A 156 -5.75 -12.27 10.41
CA VAL A 156 -6.80 -11.69 9.56
C VAL A 156 -7.47 -12.77 8.74
N LEU A 157 -6.72 -13.74 8.21
CA LEU A 157 -7.27 -14.87 7.46
C LEU A 157 -8.11 -15.77 8.37
N GLU A 158 -7.66 -16.09 9.58
CA GLU A 158 -8.46 -16.86 10.54
C GLU A 158 -9.73 -16.11 10.95
N LYS A 159 -9.65 -14.79 11.17
CA LYS A 159 -10.82 -13.96 11.45
C LYS A 159 -11.77 -13.83 10.26
N ALA A 160 -11.25 -13.78 9.03
CA ALA A 160 -12.04 -13.75 7.81
C ALA A 160 -12.76 -15.10 7.59
N LYS A 161 -12.06 -16.23 7.78
CA LYS A 161 -12.67 -17.58 7.80
C LYS A 161 -13.75 -17.71 8.87
N ALA A 162 -13.55 -17.09 10.03
CA ALA A 162 -14.53 -17.04 11.11
C ALA A 162 -15.64 -15.98 10.89
N GLY A 163 -15.66 -15.27 9.76
CA GLY A 163 -16.68 -14.26 9.43
C GLY A 163 -16.62 -12.99 10.29
N LEU A 164 -15.53 -12.75 11.02
CA LEU A 164 -15.32 -11.61 11.93
C LEU A 164 -14.75 -10.37 11.21
N VAL A 165 -14.21 -10.55 10.00
CA VAL A 165 -13.70 -9.48 9.14
C VAL A 165 -14.18 -9.76 7.71
N GLY A 166 -15.00 -8.87 7.15
CA GLY A 166 -15.58 -8.94 5.81
C GLY A 166 -16.30 -7.62 5.48
N PRO A 167 -16.81 -7.44 4.25
CA PRO A 167 -17.67 -6.30 3.93
C PRO A 167 -18.91 -6.27 4.85
N PRO A 168 -19.55 -5.11 5.05
CA PRO A 168 -20.78 -4.98 5.86
C PRO A 168 -21.82 -6.03 5.45
N GLU A 169 -22.62 -6.52 6.42
CA GLU A 169 -23.64 -7.57 6.20
C GLU A 169 -24.59 -7.29 5.01
N GLU A 170 -24.77 -6.04 4.63
CA GLU A 170 -25.64 -5.59 3.53
C GLU A 170 -25.06 -5.87 2.13
N GLU A 171 -23.76 -6.20 2.00
CA GLU A 171 -23.09 -6.59 0.74
C GLU A 171 -22.73 -8.09 0.68
N ARG A 172 -23.33 -8.93 1.55
CA ARG A 172 -23.26 -10.38 1.38
C ARG A 172 -24.19 -10.82 0.23
N GLU A 173 -23.85 -10.43 -0.99
CA GLU A 173 -24.28 -11.22 -2.14
C GLU A 173 -23.73 -12.62 -1.93
N GLU A 174 -24.60 -13.62 -2.04
CA GLU A 174 -24.23 -15.04 -2.01
C GLU A 174 -22.98 -15.21 -2.89
N VAL A 175 -21.86 -15.54 -2.26
CA VAL A 175 -20.59 -15.70 -2.98
C VAL A 175 -20.70 -16.99 -3.77
N PHE A 176 -21.29 -16.90 -4.94
CA PHE A 176 -21.30 -18.00 -5.88
C PHE A 176 -19.87 -18.25 -6.34
N LEU A 177 -19.49 -19.53 -6.39
CA LEU A 177 -18.22 -19.90 -6.98
C LEU A 177 -18.32 -19.66 -8.48
N ALA A 178 -17.36 -18.95 -9.07
CA ALA A 178 -17.19 -18.89 -10.51
C ALA A 178 -16.27 -20.00 -10.97
N GLY A 179 -16.70 -20.82 -11.92
CA GLY A 179 -15.94 -21.98 -12.39
C GLY A 179 -16.67 -22.76 -13.48
N TYR A 180 -16.15 -23.94 -13.80
CA TYR A 180 -16.83 -24.87 -14.70
C TYR A 180 -17.80 -25.74 -13.88
N CYS A 181 -19.03 -25.87 -14.37
CA CYS A 181 -20.00 -26.79 -13.80
C CYS A 181 -19.54 -28.24 -13.96
N ASP A 182 -19.60 -29.03 -12.89
CA ASP A 182 -19.18 -30.44 -12.88
C ASP A 182 -20.10 -31.34 -13.74
N VAL A 183 -21.32 -30.86 -14.06
CA VAL A 183 -22.32 -31.61 -14.84
C VAL A 183 -22.26 -31.28 -16.33
N CYS A 184 -22.37 -30.00 -16.71
CA CYS A 184 -22.39 -29.62 -18.12
C CYS A 184 -21.06 -29.09 -18.68
N GLY A 185 -20.04 -28.87 -17.84
CA GLY A 185 -18.74 -28.36 -18.25
C GLY A 185 -18.75 -26.91 -18.76
N ARG A 186 -19.88 -26.19 -18.68
CA ARG A 186 -19.95 -24.77 -19.02
C ARG A 186 -19.44 -23.91 -17.88
N TRP A 187 -18.82 -22.79 -18.23
CA TRP A 187 -18.46 -21.77 -17.27
C TRP A 187 -19.72 -21.10 -16.73
N SER A 188 -19.85 -21.02 -15.40
CA SER A 188 -20.87 -20.23 -14.71
C SER A 188 -20.23 -19.40 -13.61
N THR A 189 -20.78 -18.20 -13.41
CA THR A 189 -20.46 -17.34 -12.26
C THR A 189 -21.37 -17.62 -11.06
N MET A 190 -22.28 -18.60 -11.19
CA MET A 190 -23.33 -18.95 -10.23
C MET A 190 -23.34 -20.45 -9.90
N LEU A 191 -22.18 -21.02 -9.53
CA LEU A 191 -22.10 -22.41 -9.09
C LEU A 191 -22.51 -22.58 -7.63
N VAL A 192 -23.29 -23.63 -7.36
CA VAL A 192 -23.68 -24.07 -6.02
C VAL A 192 -23.38 -25.56 -5.86
N GLU A 193 -22.92 -25.95 -4.67
CA GLU A 193 -22.66 -27.35 -4.35
C GLU A 193 -23.99 -28.09 -4.11
N VAL A 194 -24.23 -29.14 -4.89
CA VAL A 194 -25.35 -30.08 -4.75
C VAL A 194 -24.75 -31.48 -4.74
N ASP A 195 -24.97 -32.24 -3.65
CA ASP A 195 -24.44 -33.59 -3.46
C ASP A 195 -22.93 -33.76 -3.73
N GLY A 196 -22.14 -32.74 -3.38
CA GLY A 196 -20.69 -32.73 -3.56
C GLY A 196 -20.22 -32.42 -4.99
N GLN A 197 -21.13 -31.96 -5.87
CA GLN A 197 -20.83 -31.46 -7.22
C GLN A 197 -21.19 -29.97 -7.34
N PHE A 198 -20.36 -29.19 -8.04
CA PHE A 198 -20.64 -27.78 -8.32
C PHE A 198 -21.49 -27.63 -9.59
N MET A 199 -22.75 -27.20 -9.41
CA MET A 199 -23.75 -27.14 -10.46
C MET A 199 -24.16 -25.70 -10.79
N CYS A 200 -24.29 -25.37 -12.08
CA CYS A 200 -24.80 -24.07 -12.54
C CYS A 200 -26.31 -23.95 -12.33
N GLU A 201 -26.87 -22.75 -12.51
CA GLU A 201 -28.33 -22.54 -12.37
C GLU A 201 -29.17 -23.41 -13.31
N GLU A 202 -28.69 -23.66 -14.53
CA GLU A 202 -29.42 -24.44 -15.52
C GLU A 202 -29.49 -25.93 -15.15
N CYS A 203 -28.36 -26.54 -14.76
CA CYS A 203 -28.35 -27.96 -14.39
C CYS A 203 -29.12 -28.23 -13.09
N ARG A 204 -29.19 -27.25 -12.18
CA ARG A 204 -30.00 -27.36 -10.95
C ARG A 204 -31.49 -27.31 -11.26
N ALA A 205 -31.92 -26.40 -12.15
CA ALA A 205 -33.32 -26.31 -12.55
C ALA A 205 -33.82 -27.59 -13.25
N GLU A 206 -32.95 -28.30 -13.97
CA GLU A 206 -33.28 -29.60 -14.57
C GLU A 206 -33.50 -30.68 -13.51
N LEU A 207 -32.64 -30.80 -12.49
CA LEU A 207 -32.80 -31.75 -11.38
C LEU A 207 -34.12 -31.52 -10.62
N GLU A 208 -34.44 -30.27 -10.31
CA GLU A 208 -35.68 -29.91 -9.60
C GLU A 208 -36.94 -30.25 -10.42
N SER A 209 -36.82 -30.31 -11.74
CA SER A 209 -37.94 -30.68 -12.64
C SER A 209 -38.13 -32.19 -12.79
N GLU A 210 -37.11 -32.99 -12.49
CA GLU A 210 -37.17 -34.46 -12.53
C GLU A 210 -37.74 -35.06 -11.22
N GLU A 211 -37.70 -34.29 -10.12
CA GLU A 211 -38.22 -34.69 -8.80
C GLU A 211 -39.67 -34.25 -8.53
N ALA A 212 -40.30 -33.51 -9.45
CA ALA A 212 -41.67 -32.98 -9.35
C ALA A 212 -42.69 -33.83 -10.15
#